data_AF-A0A537Y4K1-F1
#
_entry.id   AF-A0A537Y4K1-F1
#
_cell.length_a   1.000
_cell.length_b   1.000
_cell.length_c   1.000
_cell.angle_alpha   90.00
_cell.angle_beta   90.00
_cell.angle_gamma   90.00
#
_symmetry.space_group_name_H-M   'P 1'
#
loop_
_entity.id
_entity.type
_entity.pdbx_description
1 polymer ?
#
loop_
_entity_poly.entity_id
_entity_poly.type
_entity_poly.pdbx_seq_one_letter_code
_entity_poly.pdbx_strand_id
1 'polypeptide(L)'
;MNQGVPRWAKLAISAFVLLVVGVVGGPYVYIHFIEGNAPPPLSVDTSTSPAAATSPPASSSSASSSDTSSSSIDGIWNVGSGSVVGYRVHETLLGQSNTATGRTSSVTGSLAVAGDTVTAGSFTADLTTVASDKSQRDHQFQGRIMNTATYPTATFKLTQPIALGSEPADGVTVTKQATGDLVLHGVTKSITFTV
;
A
#
# COMPACT_ATOMS: atom_id res chain seq x y z
N MET A 1 -0.13 -47.66 44.77
CA MET A 1 1.28 -47.23 44.83
C MET A 1 1.46 -46.03 43.89
N ASN A 2 1.48 -44.82 44.41
CA ASN A 2 1.79 -43.61 43.63
C ASN A 2 3.31 -43.41 43.61
N GLN A 3 3.98 -43.92 42.58
CA GLN A 3 5.37 -43.55 42.32
C GLN A 3 5.38 -42.09 41.86
N GLY A 4 5.79 -41.18 42.74
CA GLY A 4 5.89 -39.76 42.43
C GLY A 4 6.93 -39.51 41.33
N VAL A 5 6.64 -38.56 40.44
CA VAL A 5 7.53 -38.19 39.32
C VAL A 5 8.93 -37.85 39.85
N PRO A 6 10.01 -38.45 39.31
CA PRO A 6 11.36 -38.21 39.80
C PRO A 6 11.81 -36.77 39.52
N ARG A 7 12.67 -36.22 40.39
CA ARG A 7 13.11 -34.81 40.32
C ARG A 7 13.72 -34.41 38.97
N TRP A 8 14.47 -35.30 38.32
CA TRP A 8 15.06 -35.06 37.00
C TRP A 8 13.98 -34.93 35.91
N ALA A 9 12.89 -35.70 35.99
CA ALA A 9 11.78 -35.61 35.05
C ALA A 9 10.99 -34.31 35.25
N LYS A 10 10.82 -33.84 36.50
CA LYS A 10 10.24 -32.51 36.77
C LYS A 10 11.09 -31.38 36.20
N LEU A 11 12.41 -31.48 36.29
CA LEU A 11 13.34 -30.50 35.69
C LEU A 11 13.30 -30.54 34.15
N ALA A 12 13.28 -31.73 33.55
CA ALA A 12 13.16 -31.88 32.10
C ALA A 12 11.84 -31.30 31.56
N ILE A 13 10.71 -31.56 32.26
CA ILE A 13 9.41 -31.00 31.91
C ILE A 13 9.43 -29.47 32.05
N SER A 14 10.02 -28.93 33.13
CA SER A 14 10.14 -27.47 33.31
C SER A 14 10.98 -26.82 32.22
N ALA A 15 12.10 -27.43 31.83
CA ALA A 15 12.96 -26.93 30.77
C ALA A 15 12.24 -26.98 29.41
N PHE A 16 11.50 -28.06 29.14
CA PHE A 16 10.70 -28.19 27.93
C PHE A 16 9.57 -27.14 27.87
N VAL A 17 8.85 -26.91 28.98
CA VAL A 17 7.81 -25.88 29.05
C VAL A 17 8.39 -24.49 28.84
N LEU A 18 9.54 -24.16 29.43
CA LEU A 18 10.20 -22.88 29.21
C LEU A 18 10.66 -22.69 27.76
N LEU A 19 11.15 -23.76 27.12
CA LEU A 19 11.52 -23.75 25.70
C LEU A 19 10.29 -23.50 24.82
N VAL A 20 9.18 -24.17 25.09
CA VAL A 20 7.92 -23.98 24.36
C VAL A 20 7.38 -22.55 24.55
N VAL A 21 7.40 -22.03 25.78
CA VAL A 21 6.99 -20.65 26.08
C VAL A 21 7.92 -19.64 25.39
N GLY A 22 9.22 -19.89 25.30
CA GLY A 22 10.15 -19.06 24.54
C GLY A 22 9.86 -19.07 23.04
N VAL A 23 9.60 -20.26 22.47
CA VAL A 23 9.34 -20.44 21.03
C VAL A 23 7.98 -19.89 20.60
N VAL A 24 6.97 -19.87 21.48
CA VAL A 24 5.63 -19.33 21.16
C VAL A 24 5.47 -17.89 21.64
N GLY A 25 5.87 -17.63 22.89
CA GLY A 25 5.77 -16.32 23.54
C GLY A 25 6.77 -15.31 23.00
N GLY A 26 7.98 -15.73 22.59
CA GLY A 26 8.97 -14.85 21.97
C GLY A 26 8.47 -14.21 20.68
N PRO A 27 7.98 -14.99 19.69
CA PRO A 27 7.33 -14.45 18.50
C PRO A 27 6.09 -13.62 18.82
N TYR A 28 5.30 -13.98 19.84
CA TYR A 28 4.13 -13.19 20.25
C TYR A 28 4.48 -11.79 20.75
N VAL A 29 5.45 -11.70 21.65
CA VAL A 29 5.93 -10.41 22.15
C VAL A 29 6.57 -9.62 21.02
N TYR A 30 7.33 -10.26 20.13
CA TYR A 30 7.95 -9.60 19.00
C TYR A 30 6.92 -9.02 18.02
N ILE A 31 5.92 -9.80 17.59
CA ILE A 31 4.91 -9.34 16.64
C ILE A 31 4.01 -8.25 17.25
N HIS A 32 3.54 -8.43 18.48
CA HIS A 32 2.57 -7.50 19.05
C HIS A 32 3.16 -6.23 19.68
N PHE A 33 4.40 -6.30 20.18
CA PHE A 33 5.01 -5.17 20.91
C PHE A 33 6.22 -4.56 20.22
N ILE A 34 6.89 -5.27 19.30
CA ILE A 34 8.10 -4.77 18.61
C ILE A 34 7.83 -4.50 17.13
N GLU A 35 6.96 -5.29 16.50
CA GLU A 35 6.71 -5.21 15.07
C GLU A 35 5.73 -4.13 14.64
N GLY A 36 4.96 -3.55 15.58
CA GLY A 36 4.02 -2.47 15.30
C GLY A 36 2.91 -2.90 14.33
N ASN A 37 1.83 -2.11 14.29
CA ASN A 37 0.77 -2.38 13.32
C ASN A 37 1.17 -1.83 11.94
N ALA A 38 0.94 -2.63 10.91
CA ALA A 38 1.05 -2.17 9.53
C ALA A 38 0.17 -0.93 9.28
N PRO A 39 0.65 0.09 8.55
CA PRO A 39 -0.18 1.21 8.11
C PRO A 39 -1.44 0.71 7.37
N PRO A 40 -2.55 1.47 7.34
CA PRO A 40 -3.76 1.08 6.60
C PRO A 40 -3.47 0.95 5.09
N PRO A 41 -4.27 0.18 4.32
CA PRO A 41 -4.20 0.15 2.86
C PRO A 41 -4.28 1.55 2.25
N LEU A 42 -3.69 1.72 1.06
CA LEU A 42 -3.82 2.99 0.33
C LEU A 42 -5.26 3.11 -0.18
N SER A 43 -5.91 4.23 0.10
CA SER A 43 -7.23 4.61 -0.38
C SER A 43 -7.20 6.03 -0.94
N VAL A 44 -8.03 6.28 -1.95
CA VAL A 44 -8.30 7.62 -2.46
C VAL A 44 -9.57 8.15 -1.78
N ASP A 45 -9.45 8.50 -0.50
CA ASP A 45 -10.56 9.14 0.21
C ASP A 45 -10.69 10.61 -0.21
N THR A 46 -11.90 11.00 -0.61
CA THR A 46 -12.22 12.39 -0.89
C THR A 46 -12.35 13.16 0.42
N SER A 47 -11.49 14.17 0.60
CA SER A 47 -11.54 15.23 1.63
C SER A 47 -10.87 14.93 2.99
N THR A 48 -9.66 15.45 3.17
CA THR A 48 -9.32 16.24 4.37
C THR A 48 -8.43 17.39 3.93
N SER A 49 -9.08 18.48 3.54
CA SER A 49 -8.47 19.82 3.58
C SER A 49 -8.11 20.12 5.05
N PRO A 50 -6.93 20.68 5.38
CA PRO A 50 -6.62 21.06 6.74
C PRO A 50 -7.64 22.12 7.20
N ALA A 51 -8.55 21.75 8.09
CA ALA A 51 -9.49 22.68 8.71
C ALA A 51 -8.69 23.68 9.56
N ALA A 52 -8.45 24.86 9.01
CA ALA A 52 -7.99 26.02 9.75
C ALA A 52 -9.10 26.49 10.71
N ALA A 53 -8.67 26.68 11.97
CA ALA A 53 -9.25 27.48 13.05
C ALA A 53 -10.73 27.90 12.97
N THR A 54 -11.51 27.37 13.91
CA THR A 54 -12.87 27.77 14.25
C THR A 54 -12.91 29.18 14.88
N SER A 55 -13.72 30.08 14.32
CA SER A 55 -14.35 31.21 15.03
C SER A 55 -15.74 31.51 14.41
N PRO A 56 -16.69 32.07 15.18
CA PRO A 56 -18.13 31.75 15.09
C PRO A 56 -18.92 32.51 13.99
N PRO A 57 -20.19 32.11 13.73
CA PRO A 57 -20.89 32.42 12.49
C PRO A 57 -21.61 33.77 12.52
N ALA A 58 -21.65 34.46 11.37
CA ALA A 58 -22.56 35.55 11.09
C ALA A 58 -23.17 35.41 9.69
N SER A 59 -24.42 35.84 9.60
CA SER A 59 -25.49 35.48 8.67
C SER A 59 -25.32 35.84 7.18
N SER A 60 -25.95 34.99 6.35
CA SER A 60 -26.72 35.27 5.11
C SER A 60 -26.15 36.24 4.06
N SER A 61 -25.98 35.76 2.82
CA SER A 61 -26.90 35.99 1.69
C SER A 61 -26.27 35.82 0.31
N SER A 62 -27.15 35.52 -0.65
CA SER A 62 -27.06 35.70 -2.10
C SER A 62 -26.23 34.73 -2.94
N ALA A 63 -26.97 34.03 -3.81
CA ALA A 63 -26.50 33.25 -4.93
C ALA A 63 -25.58 34.07 -5.84
N SER A 64 -24.44 33.49 -6.18
CA SER A 64 -23.71 33.81 -7.39
C SER A 64 -23.66 32.53 -8.20
N SER A 65 -24.39 32.54 -9.32
CA SER A 65 -24.27 31.55 -10.38
C SER A 65 -22.83 31.59 -10.90
N SER A 66 -21.99 30.69 -10.40
CA SER A 66 -20.76 30.34 -11.09
C SER A 66 -21.17 29.61 -12.36
N ASP A 67 -20.84 30.20 -13.49
CA ASP A 67 -20.78 29.53 -14.78
C ASP A 67 -19.98 28.24 -14.60
N THR A 68 -20.67 27.11 -14.39
CA THR A 68 -20.06 25.78 -14.45
C THR A 68 -19.82 25.50 -15.92
N SER A 69 -18.79 26.14 -16.46
CA SER A 69 -18.07 25.57 -17.59
C SER A 69 -17.59 24.22 -17.09
N SER A 70 -18.22 23.14 -17.54
CA SER A 70 -17.73 21.77 -17.32
C SER A 70 -16.30 21.74 -17.86
N SER A 71 -15.31 21.90 -16.99
CA SER A 71 -13.92 21.78 -17.35
C SER A 71 -13.70 20.33 -17.71
N SER A 72 -13.60 20.07 -19.01
CA SER A 72 -13.32 18.74 -19.52
C SER A 72 -12.09 18.15 -18.83
N ILE A 73 -12.19 16.90 -18.38
CA ILE A 73 -11.11 16.11 -17.78
C ILE A 73 -10.01 15.72 -18.79
N ASP A 74 -10.18 16.08 -20.06
CA ASP A 74 -9.30 15.74 -21.16
C ASP A 74 -7.89 16.30 -20.98
N GLY A 75 -6.89 15.47 -21.31
CA GLY A 75 -5.49 15.88 -21.31
C GLY A 75 -4.57 14.86 -20.67
N ILE A 76 -3.34 15.33 -20.38
CA ILE A 76 -2.28 14.52 -19.76
C ILE A 76 -2.20 14.88 -18.28
N TRP A 77 -2.51 13.90 -17.44
CA TRP A 77 -2.42 13.97 -15.99
C TRP A 77 -1.09 13.40 -15.53
N ASN A 78 -0.28 14.19 -14.85
CA ASN A 78 1.01 13.74 -14.33
C ASN A 78 0.89 13.36 -12.86
N VAL A 79 1.72 12.41 -12.42
CA VAL A 79 1.84 12.05 -11.00
C VAL A 79 2.19 13.29 -10.18
N GLY A 80 1.29 13.68 -9.27
CA GLY A 80 1.44 14.84 -8.41
C GLY A 80 2.22 14.54 -7.12
N SER A 81 2.62 15.61 -6.42
CA SER A 81 3.20 15.51 -5.08
C SER A 81 2.25 14.80 -4.11
N GLY A 82 2.79 13.94 -3.23
CA GLY A 82 2.00 13.15 -2.30
C GLY A 82 1.57 11.77 -2.83
N SER A 83 1.90 11.47 -4.09
CA SER A 83 1.72 10.13 -4.65
C SER A 83 2.63 9.11 -3.98
N VAL A 84 2.08 7.94 -3.66
CA VAL A 84 2.79 6.85 -2.99
C VAL A 84 2.40 5.54 -3.67
N VAL A 85 3.37 4.65 -3.83
CA VAL A 85 3.15 3.26 -4.24
C VAL A 85 3.80 2.33 -3.23
N GLY A 86 3.28 1.12 -3.11
CA GLY A 86 3.83 0.16 -2.18
C GLY A 86 3.18 -1.21 -2.30
N TYR A 87 3.67 -2.12 -1.47
CA TYR A 87 3.14 -3.48 -1.36
C TYR A 87 2.63 -3.75 0.06
N ARG A 88 1.78 -4.77 0.17
CA ARG A 88 1.36 -5.37 1.44
C ARG A 88 1.46 -6.88 1.30
N VAL A 89 2.13 -7.55 2.23
CA VAL A 89 2.24 -9.00 2.26
C VAL A 89 1.70 -9.49 3.59
N HIS A 90 0.69 -10.35 3.55
CA HIS A 90 0.18 -11.02 4.74
C HIS A 90 1.09 -12.20 5.08
N GLU A 91 1.56 -12.24 6.33
CA GLU A 91 2.51 -13.23 6.83
C GLU A 91 1.87 -14.01 7.99
N THR A 92 2.11 -15.33 8.05
CA THR A 92 1.72 -16.15 9.20
C THR A 92 2.98 -16.77 9.81
N LEU A 93 3.37 -16.29 10.99
CA LEU A 93 4.56 -16.73 11.74
C LEU A 93 4.11 -17.50 12.98
N LEU A 94 4.32 -18.82 13.00
CA LEU A 94 4.02 -19.68 14.16
C LEU A 94 2.58 -19.52 14.69
N GLY A 95 1.61 -19.42 13.78
CA GLY A 95 0.18 -19.27 14.11
C GLY A 95 -0.28 -17.82 14.34
N GLN A 96 0.61 -16.84 14.18
CA GLN A 96 0.31 -15.42 14.37
C GLN A 96 0.33 -14.68 13.03
N SER A 97 -0.66 -13.82 12.82
CA SER A 97 -0.78 -13.03 11.59
C SER A 97 -0.01 -11.71 11.71
N ASN A 98 0.69 -11.36 10.64
CA ASN A 98 1.40 -10.10 10.48
C ASN A 98 1.14 -9.55 9.06
N THR A 99 1.35 -8.26 8.85
CA THR A 99 1.34 -7.65 7.52
C THR A 99 2.58 -6.80 7.32
N ALA A 100 3.45 -7.21 6.40
CA ALA A 100 4.59 -6.42 6.00
C ALA A 100 4.20 -5.41 4.93
N THR A 101 4.61 -4.15 5.09
CA THR A 101 4.32 -3.09 4.11
C THR A 101 5.57 -2.31 3.78
N GLY A 102 5.87 -2.18 2.48
CA GLY A 102 6.92 -1.28 1.98
C GLY A 102 6.32 -0.24 1.05
N ARG A 103 6.78 1.01 1.15
CA ARG A 103 6.29 2.15 0.36
C ARG A 103 7.42 3.02 -0.16
N THR A 104 7.16 3.70 -1.26
CA THR A 104 8.01 4.74 -1.84
C THR A 104 7.15 5.88 -2.36
N SER A 105 7.60 7.12 -2.15
CA SER A 105 7.01 8.33 -2.74
C SER A 105 7.74 8.76 -4.02
N SER A 106 8.82 8.07 -4.39
CA SER A 106 9.57 8.29 -5.63
C SER A 106 8.84 7.63 -6.78
N VAL A 107 7.77 8.27 -7.22
CA VAL A 107 6.90 7.79 -8.30
C VAL A 107 6.79 8.86 -9.37
N THR A 108 6.89 8.45 -10.62
CA THR A 108 6.69 9.31 -11.79
C THR A 108 5.75 8.61 -12.76
N GLY A 109 5.05 9.39 -13.59
CA GLY A 109 4.18 8.80 -14.59
C GLY A 109 3.16 9.79 -15.11
N SER A 110 2.37 9.32 -16.05
CA SER A 110 1.31 10.08 -16.66
C SER A 110 0.14 9.20 -17.09
N LEU A 111 -1.04 9.80 -17.14
CA LEU A 111 -2.29 9.23 -17.63
C LEU A 111 -2.83 10.17 -18.72
N ALA A 112 -3.28 9.62 -19.84
CA ALA A 112 -3.91 10.39 -20.91
C ALA A 112 -5.42 10.09 -20.94
N VAL A 113 -6.22 11.14 -20.85
CA VAL A 113 -7.69 11.06 -20.90
C VAL A 113 -8.18 11.81 -22.12
N ALA A 114 -9.11 11.21 -22.84
CA ALA A 114 -9.79 11.81 -23.99
C ALA A 114 -11.27 11.41 -23.98
N GLY A 115 -12.14 12.40 -23.87
CA GLY A 115 -13.57 12.22 -23.60
C GLY A 115 -13.81 11.43 -22.32
N ASP A 116 -14.52 10.31 -22.47
CA ASP A 116 -14.87 9.40 -21.39
C ASP A 116 -13.88 8.23 -21.26
N THR A 117 -12.69 8.31 -21.84
CA THR A 117 -11.77 7.18 -21.94
C THR A 117 -10.36 7.54 -21.51
N VAL A 118 -9.81 6.71 -20.62
CA VAL A 118 -8.37 6.68 -20.35
C VAL A 118 -7.71 5.92 -21.48
N THR A 119 -6.98 6.62 -22.33
CA THR A 119 -6.39 6.06 -23.56
C THR A 119 -5.02 5.46 -23.33
N ALA A 120 -4.24 6.03 -22.40
CA ALA A 120 -2.91 5.55 -22.05
C ALA A 120 -2.57 5.86 -20.59
N GLY A 121 -1.70 5.05 -20.00
CA GLY A 121 -1.15 5.28 -18.67
C GLY A 121 0.20 4.62 -18.52
N SER A 122 1.16 5.30 -17.92
CA SER A 122 2.47 4.74 -17.61
C SER A 122 3.00 5.31 -16.31
N PHE A 123 3.45 4.42 -15.43
CA PHE A 123 3.96 4.75 -14.11
C PHE A 123 5.27 4.03 -13.86
N THR A 124 6.20 4.71 -13.18
CA THR A 124 7.50 4.20 -12.77
C THR A 124 7.71 4.51 -11.30
N ALA A 125 8.12 3.52 -10.53
CA ALA A 125 8.46 3.64 -9.13
C ALA A 125 9.93 3.30 -8.92
N ASP A 126 10.63 4.12 -8.14
CA ASP A 126 11.98 3.82 -7.68
C ASP A 126 11.92 2.84 -6.51
N LEU A 127 12.43 1.62 -6.75
CA LEU A 127 12.48 0.54 -5.77
C LEU A 127 13.63 0.70 -4.77
N THR A 128 14.65 1.50 -5.09
CA THR A 128 15.80 1.74 -4.20
C THR A 128 15.40 2.55 -2.96
N THR A 129 14.33 3.35 -3.08
CA THR A 129 13.79 4.17 -1.99
C THR A 129 12.59 3.54 -1.29
N VAL A 130 12.28 2.27 -1.56
CA VAL A 130 11.24 1.55 -0.82
C VAL A 130 11.70 1.33 0.61
N ALA A 131 10.85 1.76 1.55
CA ALA A 131 11.09 1.63 2.98
C ALA A 131 9.89 1.01 3.70
N SER A 132 10.16 0.28 4.77
CA SER A 132 9.19 -0.32 5.69
C SER A 132 9.46 0.15 7.12
N ASP A 133 8.78 -0.47 8.08
CA ASP A 133 9.02 -0.28 9.51
C ASP A 133 10.37 -0.84 9.98
N LYS A 134 11.03 -1.69 9.17
CA LYS A 134 12.26 -2.41 9.54
C LYS A 134 13.34 -2.34 8.46
N SER A 135 14.50 -1.80 8.84
CA SER A 135 15.69 -1.75 7.97
C SER A 135 16.14 -3.13 7.47
N GLN A 136 16.06 -4.18 8.29
CA GLN A 136 16.39 -5.54 7.86
C GLN A 136 15.50 -6.03 6.72
N ARG A 137 14.22 -5.65 6.72
CA ARG A 137 13.27 -5.97 5.66
C ARG A 137 13.61 -5.18 4.40
N ASP A 138 13.96 -3.91 4.55
CA ASP A 138 14.35 -3.04 3.44
C ASP A 138 15.63 -3.56 2.75
N HIS A 139 16.64 -3.98 3.52
CA HIS A 139 17.84 -4.61 2.98
C HIS A 139 17.53 -5.92 2.23
N GLN A 140 16.63 -6.73 2.78
CA GLN A 140 16.22 -7.99 2.16
C GLN A 140 15.41 -7.75 0.87
N PHE A 141 14.58 -6.69 0.84
CA PHE A 141 13.85 -6.23 -0.33
C PHE A 141 14.81 -5.76 -1.42
N GLN A 142 15.70 -4.82 -1.09
CA GLN A 142 16.66 -4.24 -2.04
C GLN A 142 17.67 -5.25 -2.57
N GLY A 143 18.17 -6.15 -1.72
CA GLY A 143 19.14 -7.18 -2.08
C GLY A 143 18.48 -8.40 -2.72
N ARG A 144 18.21 -9.42 -1.91
CA ARG A 144 17.89 -10.77 -2.41
C ARG A 144 16.50 -10.89 -3.07
N ILE A 145 15.53 -10.02 -2.78
CA ILE A 145 14.18 -10.12 -3.37
C ILE A 145 14.09 -9.39 -4.71
N MET A 146 14.38 -8.09 -4.74
CA MET A 146 14.21 -7.24 -5.93
C MET A 146 15.51 -6.91 -6.65
N ASN A 147 16.68 -7.16 -6.04
CA ASN A 147 18.00 -6.81 -6.59
C ASN A 147 17.99 -5.41 -7.23
N THR A 148 17.66 -4.40 -6.44
CA THR A 148 17.43 -3.02 -6.91
C THR A 148 18.69 -2.35 -7.44
N ALA A 149 19.87 -2.89 -7.11
CA ALA A 149 21.12 -2.49 -7.75
C ALA A 149 21.14 -2.81 -9.26
N THR A 150 20.48 -3.89 -9.68
CA THR A 150 20.36 -4.28 -11.11
C THR A 150 19.02 -3.85 -11.71
N TYR A 151 17.95 -3.88 -10.92
CA TYR A 151 16.59 -3.57 -11.33
C TYR A 151 16.00 -2.47 -10.44
N PRO A 152 16.48 -1.21 -10.57
CA PRO A 152 16.14 -0.14 -9.64
C PRO A 152 14.69 0.32 -9.74
N THR A 153 13.99 0.01 -10.83
CA THR A 153 12.66 0.54 -11.11
C THR A 153 11.63 -0.56 -11.33
N ALA A 154 10.41 -0.30 -10.87
CA ALA A 154 9.20 -1.00 -11.30
C ALA A 154 8.42 -0.13 -12.27
N THR A 155 7.85 -0.71 -13.32
CA THR A 155 7.02 0.05 -14.26
C THR A 155 5.69 -0.62 -14.50
N PHE A 156 4.62 0.16 -14.59
CA PHE A 156 3.33 -0.29 -15.08
C PHE A 156 2.97 0.50 -16.34
N LYS A 157 2.50 -0.21 -17.37
CA LYS A 157 1.99 0.40 -18.61
C LYS A 157 0.62 -0.16 -18.93
N LEU A 158 -0.36 0.72 -19.05
CA LEU A 158 -1.71 0.36 -19.48
C LEU A 158 -1.66 -0.19 -20.92
N THR A 159 -2.25 -1.35 -21.14
CA THR A 159 -2.28 -2.01 -22.46
C THR A 159 -3.68 -1.97 -23.08
N GLN A 160 -4.71 -1.71 -22.28
CA GLN A 160 -6.10 -1.57 -22.73
C GLN A 160 -6.69 -0.25 -22.24
N PRO A 161 -7.34 0.53 -23.11
CA PRO A 161 -8.05 1.73 -22.68
C PRO A 161 -9.13 1.41 -21.64
N ILE A 162 -9.37 2.35 -20.73
CA ILE A 162 -10.41 2.22 -19.69
C ILE A 162 -11.55 3.17 -20.04
N ALA A 163 -12.71 2.61 -20.41
CA ALA A 163 -13.91 3.39 -20.66
C ALA A 163 -14.60 3.77 -19.34
N LEU A 164 -14.63 5.07 -19.03
CA LEU A 164 -15.35 5.64 -17.90
C LEU A 164 -16.87 5.58 -18.13
N GLY A 165 -17.31 5.71 -19.39
CA GLY A 165 -18.70 5.59 -19.84
C GLY A 165 -19.48 6.89 -19.77
N SER A 166 -19.07 7.80 -18.90
CA SER A 166 -19.42 9.22 -18.92
C SER A 166 -18.31 9.97 -18.19
N GLU A 167 -18.19 11.26 -18.45
CA GLU A 167 -17.31 12.12 -17.65
C GLU A 167 -17.79 12.12 -16.19
N PRO A 168 -16.94 11.73 -15.21
CA PRO A 168 -17.31 11.75 -13.81
C PRO A 168 -17.57 13.18 -13.35
N ALA A 169 -18.61 13.39 -12.54
CA ALA A 169 -18.80 14.66 -11.85
C ALA A 169 -17.72 14.84 -10.77
N ASP A 170 -17.40 16.10 -10.44
CA ASP A 170 -16.42 16.42 -9.41
C ASP A 170 -16.72 15.72 -8.08
N GLY A 171 -15.71 15.07 -7.52
CA GLY A 171 -15.82 14.32 -6.26
C GLY A 171 -16.53 12.96 -6.37
N VAL A 172 -16.95 12.54 -7.56
CA VAL A 172 -17.55 11.21 -7.79
C VAL A 172 -16.48 10.20 -8.19
N THR A 173 -16.36 9.13 -7.41
CA THR A 173 -15.48 8.00 -7.72
C THR A 173 -16.16 7.04 -8.69
N VAL A 174 -15.45 6.65 -9.75
CA VAL A 174 -15.88 5.62 -10.70
C VAL A 174 -14.91 4.45 -10.65
N THR A 175 -15.43 3.26 -10.39
CA THR A 175 -14.62 2.04 -10.32
C THR A 175 -14.56 1.33 -11.67
N LYS A 176 -13.36 0.95 -12.12
CA LYS A 176 -13.09 0.27 -13.40
C LYS A 176 -12.02 -0.80 -13.27
N GLN A 177 -11.86 -1.59 -14.34
CA GLN A 177 -10.76 -2.53 -14.47
C GLN A 177 -9.65 -1.89 -15.31
N ALA A 178 -8.43 -1.90 -14.78
CA ALA A 178 -7.22 -1.54 -15.50
C ALA A 178 -6.48 -2.81 -15.90
N THR A 179 -6.14 -2.95 -17.19
CA THR A 179 -5.29 -4.03 -17.70
C THR A 179 -4.00 -3.42 -18.24
N GLY A 180 -2.85 -3.96 -17.80
CA GLY A 180 -1.55 -3.47 -18.22
C GLY A 180 -0.42 -4.41 -17.90
N ASP A 181 0.76 -4.07 -18.39
CA ASP A 181 1.98 -4.81 -18.17
C ASP A 181 2.73 -4.22 -16.98
N LEU A 182 2.95 -5.06 -15.96
CA LEU A 182 3.78 -4.76 -14.80
C LEU A 182 5.16 -5.39 -15.01
N VAL A 183 6.19 -4.55 -14.96
CA VAL A 183 7.60 -4.98 -14.94
C VAL A 183 8.13 -4.87 -13.53
N LEU A 184 8.58 -6.00 -12.99
CA LEU A 184 9.18 -6.09 -11.66
C LEU A 184 10.39 -7.02 -11.72
N HIS A 185 11.53 -6.59 -11.19
CA HIS A 185 12.76 -7.40 -11.17
C HIS A 185 13.13 -7.94 -12.58
N GLY A 186 12.97 -7.09 -13.61
CA GLY A 186 13.25 -7.45 -15.01
C GLY A 186 12.23 -8.39 -15.67
N VAL A 187 11.18 -8.81 -14.97
CA VAL A 187 10.15 -9.71 -15.49
C VAL A 187 8.87 -8.92 -15.77
N THR A 188 8.35 -9.05 -16.99
CA THR A 188 7.06 -8.47 -17.39
C THR A 188 5.93 -9.47 -17.18
N LYS A 189 4.85 -9.03 -16.54
CA LYS A 189 3.60 -9.79 -16.42
C LYS A 189 2.42 -8.89 -16.75
N SER A 190 1.49 -9.41 -17.58
CA SER A 190 0.22 -8.74 -17.81
C SER A 190 -0.72 -8.98 -16.62
N ILE A 191 -1.29 -7.91 -16.08
CA ILE A 191 -2.16 -7.94 -14.90
C ILE A 191 -3.45 -7.16 -15.19
N THR A 192 -4.52 -7.57 -14.53
CA THR A 192 -5.78 -6.82 -14.49
C THR A 192 -6.19 -6.62 -13.04
N PHE A 193 -6.52 -5.39 -12.66
CA PHE A 193 -6.94 -5.04 -11.31
C PHE A 193 -8.00 -3.94 -11.31
N THR A 194 -8.70 -3.82 -10.19
CA THR A 194 -9.74 -2.81 -9.98
C THR A 194 -9.10 -1.49 -9.54
N VAL A 195 -9.53 -0.39 -10.17
CA VAL A 195 -9.15 1.00 -9.85
C VAL A 195 -10.39 1.83 -9.60
#